data_AF-M6VB02-F1
#
_entry.id   AF-M6VB02-F1
#
_cell.length_a   1.000
_cell.length_b   1.000
_cell.length_c   1.000
_cell.angle_alpha   90.00
_cell.angle_beta   90.00
_cell.angle_gamma   90.00
#
_symmetry.space_group_name_H-M   'P 1'
#
loop_
_entity.id
_entity.type
_entity.pdbx_description
1 polymer ?
#
loop_
_entity_poly.entity_id
_entity_poly.type
_entity_poly.pdbx_seq_one_letter_code
_entity_poly.pdbx_strand_id
1 'polypeptide(L)' 'MEERIKRLEYKNSLLVAILEALYPKFQGFLSSEEKKDITRALQEAKKGE' A
#
# COMPACT_ATOMS: atom_id res chain seq x y z
N MET A 1 21.06 -0.55 14.21
CA MET A 1 20.73 -0.19 12.81
C MET A 1 19.66 -1.12 12.26
N GLU A 2 19.82 -2.43 12.42
CA GLU A 2 18.82 -3.46 12.04
C GLU A 2 17.44 -3.27 12.67
N GLU A 3 17.34 -2.96 13.96
CA GLU A 3 16.03 -2.74 14.61
C GLU A 3 15.24 -1.56 14.01
N ARG A 4 15.94 -0.52 13.54
CA ARG A 4 15.30 0.62 12.88
C ARG A 4 14.78 0.23 11.50
N ILE A 5 15.52 -0.60 10.78
CA ILE A 5 15.13 -1.13 9.46
C ILE A 5 13.91 -2.05 9.61
N LYS A 6 13.95 -3.02 10.52
CA LYS A 6 12.80 -3.91 10.80
C LYS A 6 11.52 -3.17 11.19
N ARG A 7 11.65 -2.09 11.99
CA ARG A 7 10.49 -1.24 12.33
C ARG A 7 9.95 -0.47 11.13
N LEU A 8 10.80 -0.09 10.18
CA LEU A 8 10.38 0.59 8.95
C LEU A 8 9.69 -0.39 7.99
N GLU A 9 10.25 -1.58 7.81
CA GLU A 9 9.64 -2.67 7.03
C GLU A 9 8.26 -3.03 7.59
N TYR A 10 8.14 -3.23 8.90
CA TYR A 10 6.86 -3.51 9.55
C TYR A 10 5.82 -2.40 9.34
N LYS A 11 6.22 -1.13 9.47
CA LYS A 11 5.32 0.01 9.24
C LYS A 11 4.86 0.08 7.78
N ASN A 12 5.76 -0.21 6.83
CA ASN A 12 5.43 -0.25 5.42
C ASN A 12 4.44 -1.38 5.12
N SER A 13 4.67 -2.61 5.58
CA SER A 13 3.74 -3.72 5.39
C SER A 13 2.38 -3.44 6.04
N LEU A 14 2.35 -2.77 7.21
CA LEU A 14 1.09 -2.37 7.85
C LEU A 14 0.32 -1.33 7.02
N LEU A 15 1.01 -0.34 6.45
CA LEU A 15 0.41 0.67 5.56
C LEU A 15 -0.18 0.03 4.31
N VAL A 16 0.52 -0.92 3.70
CA VAL A 16 0.04 -1.69 2.55
C VAL A 16 -1.22 -2.47 2.92
N ALA A 17 -1.21 -3.20 4.04
CA ALA A 17 -2.36 -3.98 4.49
C ALA A 17 -3.60 -3.10 4.77
N ILE A 18 -3.41 -1.91 5.35
CA ILE A 18 -4.49 -0.94 5.55
C ILE A 18 -5.05 -0.50 4.19
N LEU A 19 -4.18 -0.15 3.24
CA LEU A 19 -4.61 0.32 1.94
C LEU A 19 -5.35 -0.77 1.16
N GLU A 20 -4.90 -2.02 1.21
CA GLU A 20 -5.59 -3.17 0.60
C GLU A 20 -6.97 -3.42 1.19
N ALA A 21 -7.12 -3.27 2.51
CA ALA A 21 -8.39 -3.46 3.19
C ALA A 21 -9.39 -2.33 2.91
N LEU A 22 -8.91 -1.10 2.74
CA LEU A 22 -9.74 0.09 2.56
C LEU A 22 -10.04 0.37 1.08
N TYR A 23 -9.11 0.13 0.17
CA TYR A 23 -9.26 0.47 -1.26
C TYR A 23 -10.55 -0.08 -1.88
N PRO A 24 -10.94 -1.36 -1.69
CA PRO A 24 -12.20 -1.88 -2.23
C PRO A 24 -13.45 -1.16 -1.72
N LYS A 25 -13.38 -0.55 -0.53
CA LYS A 25 -14.50 0.18 0.11
C LYS A 25 -14.65 1.60 -0.43
N PHE A 26 -13.55 2.21 -0.88
CA PHE A 26 -13.54 3.60 -1.34
C PHE A 26 -13.31 3.77 -2.85
N GLN A 27 -13.03 2.69 -3.58
CA GLN A 27 -12.80 2.74 -5.03
C GLN A 27 -13.94 3.41 -5.80
N GLY A 28 -15.18 3.35 -5.31
CA GLY A 28 -16.32 4.03 -5.94
C GLY A 28 -16.20 5.56 -5.99
N PHE A 29 -15.43 6.16 -5.07
CA PHE A 29 -15.24 7.61 -4.95
C PHE A 29 -14.02 8.13 -5.70
N LEU A 30 -13.21 7.23 -6.28
CA LEU A 30 -11.97 7.58 -6.95
C LEU A 30 -12.17 7.70 -8.46
N SER A 31 -11.47 8.65 -9.06
CA SER A 31 -11.30 8.77 -10.50
C SER A 31 -10.54 7.56 -11.07
N SER A 32 -10.65 7.37 -12.38
CA SER A 32 -9.92 6.31 -13.08
C SER A 32 -8.39 6.45 -12.99
N GLU A 33 -7.89 7.66 -12.82
CA GLU A 33 -6.46 7.95 -12.67
C GLU A 33 -5.97 7.58 -11.26
N GLU A 34 -6.68 8.02 -10.22
CA GLU A 34 -6.39 7.66 -8.83
C GLU A 34 -6.43 6.15 -8.60
N LYS A 35 -7.40 5.44 -9.21
CA LYS A 35 -7.46 3.97 -9.18
C LYS A 35 -6.21 3.33 -9.78
N LYS A 36 -5.72 3.85 -10.90
CA LYS A 36 -4.50 3.33 -11.55
C LYS A 36 -3.29 3.55 -10.67
N ASP A 37 -3.14 4.74 -10.08
CA ASP A 37 -2.01 5.07 -9.22
C ASP A 37 -1.98 4.20 -7.96
N ILE A 38 -3.13 4.01 -7.29
CA ILE A 38 -3.23 3.14 -6.11
C ILE A 38 -2.95 1.68 -6.47
N THR A 39 -3.49 1.20 -7.59
CA THR A 39 -3.25 -0.18 -8.04
C THR A 39 -1.77 -0.39 -8.36
N ARG A 40 -1.10 0.58 -9.02
CA ARG A 40 0.34 0.55 -9.28
C ARG A 40 1.14 0.55 -7.98
N ALA A 41 0.84 1.44 -7.04
CA ALA A 41 1.53 1.53 -5.76
C ALA A 41 1.42 0.22 -4.95
N LEU A 42 0.24 -0.40 -4.93
CA LEU A 42 0.04 -1.71 -4.29
C LEU A 42 0.83 -2.84 -4.98
N GLN A 43 0.91 -2.83 -6.32
CA GLN A 43 1.70 -3.81 -7.07
C GLN A 43 3.21 -3.66 -6.84
N GLU A 44 3.71 -2.41 -6.80
CA GLU A 44 5.11 -2.12 -6.54
C GLU A 44 5.50 -2.50 -5.11
N ALA A 45 4.64 -2.20 -4.13
CA ALA A 45 4.85 -2.59 -2.75
C ALA A 45 4.99 -4.11 -2.59
N LYS A 46 4.17 -4.91 -3.29
CA LYS A 46 4.25 -6.38 -3.28
C LYS A 46 5.46 -6.98 -4.00
N LYS A 47 6.05 -6.26 -4.96
CA LYS A 47 7.26 -6.71 -5.65
C LYS A 47 8.54 -6.40 -4.88
N GLY A 48 8.45 -5.50 -3.89
CA GLY A 48 9.55 -5.13 -3.01
C GLY A 48 9.62 -5.93 -1.70
N GLU A 49 8.61 -6.75 -1.41
CA GLU A 49 8.67 -7.82 -0.39
C GLU A 49 9.36 -9.08 -0.95
#